data_AF-A0AAU2XQQ4-F1
#
_entry.id   AF-A0AAU2XQQ4-F1
#
_cell.length_a   1.000
_cell.length_b   1.000
_cell.length_c   1.000
_cell.angle_alpha   90.00
_cell.angle_beta   90.00
_cell.angle_gamma   90.00
#
_symmetry.space_group_name_H-M   'P 1'
#
loop_
_entity.id
_entity.type
_entity.pdbx_description
1 polymer ?
#
loop_
_entity_poly.entity_id
_entity_poly.type
_entity_poly.pdbx_seq_one_letter_code
_entity_poly.pdbx_strand_id
1 'polypeptide(L)'
;MATQNAGTRLLGVAARTGLGFAAGILTALAAQQLLRNGYGDRHAESTQQRLQLYLLNKALDDPDLAAVLSTVEVESPTQRRQFLFANALYSNALLAYRSGVVTWEELYGYLRITCRNSIFRDYWEATRPHRASLVDTSDEARVGRMMDSLIQDLDDADTDEWWVVGEPPTESS
;
A
#
# COMPACT_ATOMS: atom_id res chain seq x y z
N MET A 1 -39.62 72.15 -44.62
CA MET A 1 -39.54 70.80 -44.02
C MET A 1 -38.15 70.69 -43.40
N ALA A 2 -37.89 70.94 -42.10
CA ALA A 2 -38.30 70.24 -40.87
C ALA A 2 -38.01 68.72 -41.00
N THR A 3 -37.03 68.12 -40.32
CA THR A 3 -36.81 67.89 -38.86
C THR A 3 -35.32 67.56 -38.58
N GLN A 4 -34.64 68.11 -37.55
CA GLN A 4 -34.41 67.59 -36.15
C GLN A 4 -33.84 66.14 -36.06
N ASN A 5 -32.98 65.69 -35.12
CA ASN A 5 -32.10 66.21 -34.05
C ASN A 5 -31.42 64.97 -33.38
N ALA A 6 -30.31 65.19 -32.65
CA ALA A 6 -29.76 64.40 -31.51
C ALA A 6 -29.35 62.91 -31.74
N GLY A 7 -28.29 62.32 -31.17
CA GLY A 7 -27.42 62.66 -30.05
C GLY A 7 -27.48 61.56 -28.97
N THR A 8 -26.45 60.71 -28.82
CA THR A 8 -26.12 59.88 -27.63
C THR A 8 -24.65 59.41 -27.75
N ARG A 9 -23.69 59.91 -26.95
CA ARG A 9 -23.24 59.46 -25.61
C ARG A 9 -23.07 57.94 -25.42
N LEU A 10 -21.80 57.58 -25.17
CA LEU A 10 -21.27 56.54 -24.26
C LEU A 10 -21.75 55.08 -24.37
N LEU A 11 -20.83 54.20 -24.80
CA LEU A 11 -20.52 52.90 -24.20
C LEU A 11 -19.00 52.72 -24.39
N GLY A 12 -18.16 52.48 -23.39
CA GLY A 12 -18.39 51.82 -22.11
C GLY A 12 -17.50 50.57 -22.07
N VAL A 13 -16.38 50.67 -21.36
CA VAL A 13 -15.61 49.58 -20.75
C VAL A 13 -14.97 48.56 -21.71
N ALA A 14 -13.69 48.77 -22.01
CA ALA A 14 -12.81 47.70 -22.47
C ALA A 14 -12.69 46.64 -21.37
N ALA A 15 -13.11 45.42 -21.69
CA ALA A 15 -13.07 44.25 -20.83
C ALA A 15 -11.65 43.99 -20.31
N ARG A 16 -11.46 44.14 -19.00
CA ARG A 16 -10.28 43.68 -18.27
C ARG A 16 -10.73 42.87 -17.06
N THR A 17 -11.28 41.69 -17.28
CA THR A 17 -11.42 40.65 -16.24
C THR A 17 -11.89 39.34 -16.88
N GLY A 18 -10.98 38.41 -17.13
CA GLY A 18 -11.35 37.10 -17.68
C GLY A 18 -10.31 35.99 -17.56
N LEU A 19 -9.16 36.23 -16.93
CA LEU A 19 -8.10 35.22 -16.80
C LEU A 19 -8.02 34.57 -15.41
N GLY A 20 -8.62 35.16 -14.36
CA GLY A 20 -8.58 34.61 -13.00
C GLY A 20 -9.51 33.42 -12.77
N PHE A 21 -10.69 33.41 -13.40
CA PHE A 21 -11.70 32.36 -13.19
C PHE A 21 -11.35 31.04 -13.90
N ALA A 22 -10.76 31.09 -15.10
CA ALA A 22 -10.41 29.88 -15.85
C ALA A 22 -9.30 29.06 -15.15
N ALA A 23 -8.29 29.74 -14.59
CA ALA A 23 -7.23 29.07 -13.83
C ALA A 23 -7.78 28.41 -12.54
N GLY A 24 -8.67 29.08 -11.82
CA GLY A 24 -9.30 28.55 -10.60
C GLY A 24 -10.23 27.35 -10.84
N ILE A 25 -10.95 27.34 -11.97
CA ILE A 25 -11.81 26.21 -12.36
C ILE A 25 -10.95 25.00 -12.75
N LEU A 26 -9.85 25.20 -13.49
CA LEU A 26 -8.96 24.11 -13.88
C LEU A 26 -8.23 23.50 -12.69
N THR A 27 -7.77 24.29 -11.72
CA THR A 27 -7.17 23.75 -10.49
C THR A 27 -8.18 23.05 -9.60
N ALA A 28 -9.41 23.56 -9.49
CA ALA A 28 -10.48 22.88 -8.75
C ALA A 28 -10.86 21.54 -9.39
N LEU A 29 -10.98 21.48 -10.72
CA LEU A 29 -11.27 20.24 -11.43
C LEU A 29 -10.11 19.24 -11.34
N ALA A 30 -8.86 19.69 -11.46
CA ALA A 30 -7.69 18.83 -11.30
C ALA A 30 -7.62 18.25 -9.87
N ALA A 31 -7.84 19.09 -8.84
CA ALA A 31 -7.91 18.64 -7.45
C ALA A 31 -9.06 17.66 -7.22
N GLN A 32 -10.24 17.92 -7.80
CA GLN A 32 -11.40 17.05 -7.72
C GLN A 32 -11.16 15.70 -8.43
N GLN A 33 -10.45 15.70 -9.56
CA GLN A 33 -10.08 14.49 -10.29
C GLN A 33 -9.09 13.65 -9.49
N LEU A 34 -8.06 14.27 -8.89
CA LEU A 34 -7.09 13.60 -8.03
C LEU A 34 -7.74 12.99 -6.79
N LEU A 35 -8.63 13.74 -6.13
CA LEU A 35 -9.40 13.21 -5.01
C LEU A 35 -10.27 12.04 -5.46
N ARG A 36 -11.02 12.18 -6.55
CA ARG A 36 -11.91 11.13 -7.06
C ARG A 36 -11.16 9.86 -7.48
N ASN A 37 -9.99 10.01 -8.09
CA ASN A 37 -9.11 8.90 -8.42
C ASN A 37 -8.59 8.23 -7.15
N GLY A 38 -8.05 9.01 -6.20
CA GLY A 38 -7.57 8.47 -4.92
C GLY A 38 -8.66 7.80 -4.08
N TYR A 39 -9.91 8.28 -4.13
CA TYR A 39 -11.06 7.60 -3.51
C TYR A 39 -11.42 6.31 -4.26
N GLY A 40 -11.45 6.34 -5.59
CA GLY A 40 -11.73 5.16 -6.43
C GLY A 40 -10.72 4.04 -6.20
N ASP A 41 -9.43 4.37 -6.17
CA ASP A 41 -8.34 3.43 -5.96
C ASP A 41 -8.41 2.81 -4.56
N ARG A 42 -8.55 3.63 -3.51
CA ARG A 42 -8.71 3.12 -2.14
C ARG A 42 -9.94 2.24 -1.96
N HIS A 43 -11.04 2.56 -2.63
CA HIS A 43 -12.24 1.71 -2.60
C HIS A 43 -12.03 0.37 -3.31
N ALA A 44 -11.36 0.36 -4.46
CA ALA A 44 -11.00 -0.86 -5.17
C ALA A 44 -10.04 -1.73 -4.35
N GLU A 45 -9.00 -1.14 -3.78
CA GLU A 45 -8.04 -1.82 -2.88
C GLU A 45 -8.74 -2.44 -1.67
N SER A 46 -9.63 -1.69 -1.00
CA SER A 46 -10.37 -2.20 0.15
C SER A 46 -11.30 -3.37 -0.22
N THR A 47 -11.86 -3.35 -1.43
CA THR A 47 -12.73 -4.41 -1.94
C THR A 47 -11.92 -5.66 -2.27
N GLN A 48 -10.76 -5.48 -2.92
CA GLN A 48 -9.81 -6.56 -3.19
C GLN A 48 -9.33 -7.21 -1.89
N GLN A 49 -8.97 -6.42 -0.88
CA GLN A 49 -8.55 -6.93 0.43
C GLN A 49 -9.66 -7.76 1.10
N ARG A 50 -10.91 -7.28 1.06
CA ARG A 50 -12.06 -8.04 1.59
C ARG A 50 -12.25 -9.37 0.88
N LEU A 51 -12.13 -9.39 -0.45
CA LEU A 51 -12.21 -10.63 -1.23
C LEU A 51 -11.08 -11.59 -0.85
N GLN A 52 -9.86 -11.10 -0.71
CA GLN A 52 -8.71 -11.93 -0.33
C GLN A 52 -8.89 -12.55 1.07
N LEU A 53 -9.38 -11.78 2.04
CA LEU A 53 -9.69 -12.29 3.38
C LEU A 53 -10.83 -13.31 3.36
N TYR A 54 -11.84 -13.10 2.52
CA TYR A 54 -12.91 -14.07 2.31
C TYR A 54 -12.38 -15.41 1.76
N LEU A 55 -11.55 -15.36 0.71
CA LEU A 55 -10.95 -16.56 0.12
C LEU A 55 -10.02 -17.28 1.12
N LEU A 56 -9.23 -16.51 1.87
CA LEU A 56 -8.40 -17.05 2.94
C LEU A 56 -9.24 -17.77 3.99
N ASN A 57 -10.34 -17.17 4.46
CA ASN A 57 -11.23 -17.82 5.42
C ASN A 57 -11.76 -19.16 4.88
N LYS A 58 -12.18 -19.22 3.61
CA LYS A 58 -12.59 -20.47 2.96
C LYS A 58 -11.47 -21.51 2.90
N ALA A 59 -10.25 -21.09 2.55
CA ALA A 59 -9.09 -21.96 2.52
C ALA A 59 -8.65 -22.45 3.91
N LEU A 60 -8.89 -21.69 4.97
CA LEU A 60 -8.58 -22.14 6.33
C LEU A 60 -9.52 -23.26 6.80
N ASP A 61 -10.77 -23.25 6.35
CA ASP A 61 -11.78 -24.25 6.71
C ASP A 61 -11.71 -25.51 5.82
N ASP A 62 -11.20 -25.38 4.58
CA ASP A 62 -11.17 -26.46 3.59
C ASP A 62 -9.74 -26.69 3.05
N PRO A 63 -9.12 -27.86 3.32
CA PRO A 63 -7.76 -28.17 2.87
C PRO A 63 -7.62 -28.28 1.34
N ASP A 64 -8.70 -28.59 0.62
CA ASP A 64 -8.68 -28.67 -0.85
C ASP A 64 -8.66 -27.27 -1.45
N LEU A 65 -9.41 -26.33 -0.87
CA LEU A 65 -9.32 -24.91 -1.24
C LEU A 65 -7.97 -24.31 -0.84
N ALA A 66 -7.39 -24.73 0.30
CA ALA A 66 -6.03 -24.34 0.67
C ALA A 66 -4.99 -24.81 -0.35
N ALA A 67 -5.15 -26.00 -0.92
CA ALA A 67 -4.25 -26.52 -1.95
C ALA A 67 -4.23 -25.66 -3.21
N VAL A 68 -5.37 -25.09 -3.60
CA VAL A 68 -5.48 -24.20 -4.76
C VAL A 68 -4.95 -22.80 -4.45
N LEU A 69 -5.24 -22.27 -3.26
CA LEU A 69 -4.86 -20.91 -2.90
C LEU A 69 -3.35 -20.78 -2.61
N SER A 70 -2.70 -21.83 -2.13
CA SER A 70 -1.30 -21.78 -1.74
C SER A 70 -0.37 -21.75 -2.95
N THR A 71 0.60 -20.84 -2.92
CA THR A 71 1.67 -20.75 -3.93
C THR A 71 2.92 -21.51 -3.54
N VAL A 72 2.91 -22.16 -2.37
CA VAL A 72 4.03 -22.92 -1.84
C VAL A 72 3.65 -24.39 -1.74
N GLU A 73 4.46 -25.25 -2.35
CA GLU A 73 4.29 -26.69 -2.24
C GLU A 73 4.78 -27.16 -0.86
N VAL A 74 3.82 -27.57 -0.03
CA VAL A 74 4.08 -28.23 1.26
C VAL A 74 3.20 -29.46 1.38
N GLU A 75 3.75 -30.53 1.95
CA GLU A 75 3.06 -31.81 2.10
C GLU A 75 1.96 -31.76 3.17
N SER A 76 2.21 -31.05 4.27
CA SER A 76 1.29 -30.95 5.41
C SER A 76 0.15 -29.95 5.13
N PRO A 77 -1.13 -30.37 5.17
CA PRO A 77 -2.26 -29.44 5.05
C PRO A 77 -2.27 -28.38 6.16
N THR A 78 -1.78 -28.73 7.35
CA THR A 78 -1.65 -27.78 8.46
C THR A 78 -0.59 -26.72 8.15
N GLN A 79 0.58 -27.13 7.67
CA GLN A 79 1.65 -26.20 7.29
C GLN A 79 1.21 -25.30 6.13
N ARG A 80 0.43 -25.83 5.20
CA ARG A 80 -0.14 -25.05 4.09
C ARG A 80 -1.01 -23.90 4.61
N ARG A 81 -1.94 -24.20 5.52
CA ARG A 81 -2.79 -23.17 6.14
C ARG A 81 -1.99 -22.17 6.96
N GLN A 82 -0.96 -22.62 7.67
CA GLN A 82 -0.03 -21.76 8.38
C GLN A 82 0.68 -20.78 7.44
N PHE A 83 1.18 -21.26 6.30
CA PHE A 83 1.84 -20.43 5.29
C PHE A 83 0.89 -19.45 4.61
N LEU A 84 -0.35 -19.87 4.33
CA LEU A 84 -1.41 -18.98 3.86
C LEU A 84 -1.69 -17.85 4.87
N PHE A 85 -1.75 -18.18 6.16
CA PHE A 85 -1.95 -17.19 7.20
C PHE A 85 -0.74 -16.26 7.34
N ALA A 86 0.49 -16.78 7.25
CA ALA A 86 1.71 -15.99 7.25
C ALA A 86 1.77 -15.00 6.07
N ASN A 87 1.42 -15.44 4.86
CA ASN A 87 1.27 -14.57 3.70
C ASN A 87 0.24 -13.46 3.95
N ALA A 88 -0.88 -13.77 4.59
CA ALA A 88 -1.91 -12.79 4.90
C ALA A 88 -1.43 -11.74 5.91
N LEU A 89 -0.69 -12.15 6.96
CA LEU A 89 -0.09 -11.20 7.92
C LEU A 89 0.87 -10.25 7.21
N TYR A 90 1.79 -10.79 6.39
CA TYR A 90 2.74 -10.00 5.62
C TYR A 90 2.05 -9.02 4.65
N SER A 91 1.10 -9.52 3.86
CA SER A 91 0.38 -8.72 2.86
C SER A 91 -0.43 -7.60 3.51
N ASN A 92 -1.05 -7.85 4.66
CA ASN A 92 -1.77 -6.82 5.41
C ASN A 92 -0.83 -5.75 5.97
N ALA A 93 0.35 -6.11 6.47
CA ALA A 93 1.33 -5.15 6.94
C ALA A 93 1.87 -4.26 5.81
N LEU A 94 2.21 -4.87 4.67
CA LEU A 94 2.62 -4.13 3.48
C LEU A 94 1.53 -3.19 2.97
N LEU A 95 0.27 -3.63 2.97
CA LEU A 95 -0.85 -2.79 2.56
C LEU A 95 -1.10 -1.65 3.56
N ALA A 96 -0.96 -1.89 4.87
CA ALA A 96 -1.07 -0.84 5.88
C ALA A 96 -0.01 0.25 5.67
N TYR A 97 1.22 -0.13 5.31
CA TYR A 97 2.27 0.83 4.96
C TYR A 97 1.94 1.60 3.68
N ARG A 98 1.58 0.89 2.59
CA ARG A 98 1.24 1.51 1.30
C ARG A 98 0.04 2.46 1.38
N SER A 99 -0.91 2.18 2.27
CA SER A 99 -2.08 3.04 2.50
C SER A 99 -1.81 4.19 3.48
N GLY A 100 -0.60 4.30 4.03
CA GLY A 100 -0.21 5.32 5.00
C GLY A 100 -0.88 5.17 6.37
N VAL A 101 -1.41 3.99 6.68
CA VAL A 101 -2.00 3.68 8.00
C VAL A 101 -0.91 3.50 9.05
N VAL A 102 0.25 2.99 8.65
CA VAL A 102 1.44 2.86 9.50
C VAL A 102 2.65 3.49 8.85
N THR A 103 3.56 4.05 9.66
CA THR A 103 4.85 4.57 9.19
C THR A 103 5.83 3.43 8.90
N TRP A 104 6.97 3.76 8.27
CA TRP A 104 8.05 2.82 8.03
C TRP A 104 8.63 2.23 9.33
N GLU A 105 8.77 3.05 10.38
CA GLU A 105 9.25 2.64 11.69
C GLU A 105 8.24 1.73 12.42
N GLU A 106 6.94 2.02 12.31
CA GLU A 106 5.89 1.19 12.86
C GLU A 106 5.82 -0.18 12.15
N LEU A 107 5.98 -0.18 10.82
CA LEU A 107 6.10 -1.40 10.03
C LEU A 107 7.31 -2.23 10.49
N TYR A 108 8.48 -1.60 10.65
CA TYR A 108 9.69 -2.27 11.16
C TYR A 108 9.44 -2.95 12.51
N GLY A 109 8.81 -2.26 13.46
CA GLY A 109 8.48 -2.82 14.77
C GLY A 109 7.56 -4.04 14.67
N TYR A 110 6.51 -3.96 13.84
CA TYR A 110 5.58 -5.08 13.60
C TYR A 110 6.27 -6.29 12.96
N LEU A 111 7.08 -6.04 11.93
CA LEU A 111 7.79 -7.09 11.20
C LEU A 111 8.86 -7.76 12.08
N ARG A 112 9.55 -7.02 12.94
CA ARG A 112 10.52 -7.60 13.88
C ARG A 112 9.87 -8.61 14.83
N ILE A 113 8.69 -8.31 15.36
CA ILE A 113 7.92 -9.25 16.19
C ILE A 113 7.55 -10.49 15.38
N THR A 114 7.07 -10.28 14.16
CA THR A 114 6.65 -11.35 13.25
C THR A 114 7.80 -12.31 12.93
N CYS A 115 9.01 -11.77 12.72
CA CYS A 115 10.22 -12.54 12.48
C CYS A 115 10.60 -13.46 13.65
N ARG A 116 10.04 -13.33 14.86
CA ARG A 116 10.33 -14.27 15.96
C ARG A 116 9.62 -15.61 15.80
N ASN A 117 8.60 -15.68 14.96
CA ASN A 117 7.81 -16.89 14.77
C ASN A 117 8.50 -17.82 13.76
N SER A 118 8.88 -19.04 14.19
CA SER A 118 9.57 -20.01 13.33
C SER A 118 8.77 -20.42 12.10
N ILE A 119 7.44 -20.58 12.23
CA ILE A 119 6.56 -20.91 11.11
C ILE A 119 6.56 -19.78 10.08
N PHE A 120 6.59 -18.53 10.53
CA PHE A 120 6.70 -17.39 9.63
C PHE A 120 8.06 -17.38 8.92
N ARG A 121 9.16 -17.70 9.61
CA ARG A 121 10.50 -17.81 9.01
C ARG A 121 10.55 -18.91 7.95
N ASP A 122 9.97 -20.08 8.23
CA ASP A 122 9.88 -21.18 7.26
C ASP A 122 9.09 -20.76 6.02
N TYR A 123 7.96 -20.06 6.22
CA TYR A 123 7.20 -19.46 5.14
C TYR A 123 8.04 -18.45 4.34
N TRP A 124 8.78 -17.60 5.05
CA TRP A 124 9.63 -16.57 4.46
C TRP A 124 10.70 -17.21 3.57
N GLU A 125 11.41 -18.23 4.05
CA GLU A 125 12.40 -18.92 3.22
C GLU A 125 11.74 -19.65 2.03
N ALA A 126 10.62 -20.35 2.25
CA ALA A 126 9.92 -21.08 1.20
C ALA A 126 9.42 -20.18 0.06
N THR A 127 9.16 -18.90 0.34
CA THR A 127 8.71 -17.92 -0.67
C THR A 127 9.82 -17.05 -1.25
N ARG A 128 11.09 -17.34 -0.93
CA ARG A 128 12.25 -16.61 -1.45
C ARG A 128 12.29 -16.51 -2.98
N PRO A 129 11.98 -17.56 -3.78
CA PRO A 129 11.98 -17.46 -5.24
C PRO A 129 10.97 -16.43 -5.78
N HIS A 130 9.79 -16.32 -5.15
CA HIS A 130 8.80 -15.32 -5.53
C HIS A 130 9.33 -13.91 -5.28
N ARG A 131 9.94 -13.67 -4.10
CA ARG A 131 10.49 -12.35 -3.77
C ARG A 131 11.69 -11.96 -4.64
N ALA A 132 12.50 -12.93 -5.07
CA ALA A 132 13.61 -12.69 -5.98
C ALA A 132 13.16 -12.19 -7.38
N SER A 133 11.91 -12.41 -7.75
CA SER A 133 11.33 -11.94 -9.03
C SER A 133 10.74 -10.54 -8.97
N LEU A 134 10.69 -9.91 -7.79
CA LEU A 134 10.10 -8.59 -7.61
C LEU A 134 10.93 -7.50 -8.28
N VAL A 135 10.25 -6.44 -8.71
CA VAL A 135 10.91 -5.21 -9.16
C VAL A 135 11.65 -4.60 -7.97
N ASP A 136 12.96 -4.39 -8.11
CA ASP A 136 13.85 -4.00 -7.01
C ASP A 136 13.47 -2.67 -6.32
N THR A 137 12.85 -1.76 -7.08
CA THR A 137 12.38 -0.45 -6.61
C THR A 137 10.96 -0.48 -6.03
N SER A 138 10.30 -1.64 -6.01
CA SER A 138 8.97 -1.76 -5.42
C SER A 138 9.02 -1.71 -3.89
N ASP A 139 7.96 -1.21 -3.26
CA ASP A 139 7.85 -1.25 -1.80
C ASP A 139 7.98 -2.68 -1.25
N GLU A 140 7.49 -3.68 -2.00
CA GLU A 140 7.55 -5.07 -1.57
C GLU A 140 8.99 -5.59 -1.54
N ALA A 141 9.80 -5.25 -2.55
CA ALA A 141 11.23 -5.57 -2.55
C ALA A 141 11.96 -4.84 -1.41
N ARG A 142 11.62 -3.57 -1.14
CA ARG A 142 12.20 -2.79 -0.04
C ARG A 142 11.85 -3.39 1.33
N VAL A 143 10.58 -3.73 1.55
CA VAL A 143 10.11 -4.41 2.78
C VAL A 143 10.69 -5.82 2.88
N GLY A 144 10.83 -6.53 1.76
CA GLY A 144 11.47 -7.84 1.69
C GLY A 144 12.91 -7.79 2.20
N ARG A 145 13.70 -6.81 1.77
CA ARG A 145 15.07 -6.60 2.29
C ARG A 145 15.07 -6.26 3.78
N MET A 146 14.12 -5.45 4.25
CA MET A 146 14.00 -5.17 5.70
C MET A 146 13.76 -6.47 6.49
N MET A 147 12.86 -7.33 6.01
CA MET A 147 12.61 -8.62 6.63
C MET A 147 13.84 -9.53 6.64
N ASP A 148 14.58 -9.59 5.53
CA ASP A 148 15.81 -10.37 5.43
C ASP A 148 16.87 -9.86 6.45
N SER A 149 17.04 -8.54 6.55
CA SER A 149 17.90 -7.93 7.57
C SER A 149 17.44 -8.23 8.99
N LEU A 150 16.14 -8.11 9.29
CA LEU A 150 15.57 -8.41 10.61
C LEU A 150 15.79 -9.87 11.03
N ILE A 151 15.65 -10.80 10.08
CA ILE A 151 15.88 -12.23 10.32
C ILE A 151 17.37 -12.45 10.64
N GLN A 152 18.27 -11.89 9.83
CA GLN A 152 19.71 -11.98 10.03
C GLN A 152 20.13 -11.39 11.38
N ASP A 153 19.67 -10.17 11.69
CA ASP A 153 19.94 -9.48 12.94
C ASP A 153 19.51 -10.32 14.15
N LEU A 154 18.31 -10.92 14.09
CA LEU A 154 17.80 -11.81 15.14
C LEU A 154 18.58 -13.12 15.26
N ASP A 155 19.14 -13.64 14.17
CA ASP A 155 19.96 -14.86 14.18
C ASP A 155 21.36 -14.60 14.74
N ASP A 156 21.92 -13.42 14.47
CA ASP A 156 23.23 -12.98 14.97
C ASP A 156 23.20 -12.48 16.42
N ALA A 157 22.00 -12.20 16.95
CA ALA A 157 21.82 -11.72 18.30
C ALA A 157 22.07 -12.81 19.35
N ASP A 158 23.21 -12.73 20.03
CA ASP A 158 23.56 -13.60 21.17
C ASP A 158 22.88 -13.15 22.48
N THR A 159 21.65 -12.63 22.40
CA THR A 159 20.90 -12.05 23.53
C THR A 159 19.39 -12.34 23.45
N ASP A 160 18.80 -12.64 24.61
CA ASP A 160 17.35 -12.77 24.77
C ASP A 160 16.62 -11.41 24.61
N GLU A 161 17.35 -10.30 24.68
CA GLU A 161 16.84 -8.93 24.52
C GLU A 161 16.71 -8.51 23.04
N TRP A 162 15.92 -9.27 22.29
CA TRP A 162 15.64 -9.02 20.86
C TRP A 162 15.14 -7.60 20.57
N TRP A 163 14.65 -6.87 21.58
CA TRP A 163 14.16 -5.51 21.38
C TRP A 163 15.26 -4.46 21.16
N VAL A 164 16.51 -4.79 21.47
CA VAL A 164 17.70 -3.93 21.28
C VAL A 164 18.40 -4.22 19.95
N VAL A 165 18.00 -5.30 19.27
CA VAL A 165 18.66 -5.79 18.05
C VAL A 165 18.10 -5.07 16.80
N GLY A 166 19.01 -4.56 15.98
CA GLY A 166 18.74 -3.81 14.75
C GLY A 166 18.30 -2.36 15.01
N GLU A 167 18.80 -1.41 14.22
CA GLU A 167 18.37 -0.01 14.27
C GLU A 167 17.14 0.22 13.38
N PRO A 168 16.08 0.90 13.87
CA PRO A 168 14.96 1.25 13.03
C PRO A 168 15.45 2.17 11.90
N PRO A 169 15.21 1.82 10.63
CA PRO A 169 15.64 2.64 9.51
C PRO A 169 14.94 4.00 9.55
N THR A 170 15.70 5.09 9.48
CA THR A 170 15.13 6.44 9.34
C THR A 170 14.56 6.60 7.93
N GLU A 171 13.32 7.07 7.82
CA GLU A 171 12.73 7.40 6.51
C GLU A 171 13.53 8.55 5.86
N SER A 172 14.36 8.23 4.84
CA SER A 172 15.00 9.26 4.03
C SER A 172 13.92 9.93 3.17
N SER A 173 13.56 11.16 3.54
CA SER A 173 12.56 12.02 2.88
C SER A 173 12.90 12.35 1.44
#